data_AF-A0A2V5SZ75-F1
#
_entry.id   AF-A0A2V5SZ75-F1
#
_cell.length_a   1.000
_cell.length_b   1.000
_cell.length_c   1.000
_cell.angle_alpha   90.00
_cell.angle_beta   90.00
_cell.angle_gamma   90.00
#
_symmetry.space_group_name_H-M   'P 1'
#
loop_
_entity.id
_entity.type
_entity.pdbx_description
1 polymer ?
#
loop_
_entity_poly.entity_id
_entity_poly.type
_entity_poly.pdbx_seq_one_letter_code
_entity_poly.pdbx_strand_id
1 'polypeptide(L)'
;IPARGDVVTDWNNAALDAIRFERTAPPIASRSLAILHVSIYDAVNGIARTHEPYLVESAVQRSASREAAASAAAHQALVNLFPANASNFDALHAAILAGIPDTPHKRAGIAWGEFVANQILAARANDGSHAIVPPPGGSGSGVWIPTPPAFLPYLLPQWGSRSFVRPARRP
;
A
#
# COMPACT_ATOMS: atom_id res chain seq x y z
N ILE A 1 3.99 -19.35 23.67
CA ILE A 1 4.20 -19.41 22.19
C ILE A 1 4.81 -18.07 21.81
N PRO A 2 6.07 -18.01 21.35
CA PRO A 2 6.73 -16.74 21.07
C PRO A 2 6.09 -16.09 19.84
N ALA A 3 5.96 -14.77 19.86
CA ALA A 3 5.36 -13.99 18.78
C ALA A 3 6.24 -14.02 17.52
N ARG A 4 5.63 -14.40 16.39
CA ARG A 4 6.08 -14.17 15.02
C ARG A 4 6.24 -12.66 14.85
N GLY A 5 7.46 -12.14 14.93
CA GLY A 5 7.71 -10.74 14.58
C GLY A 5 7.93 -10.64 13.08
N ASP A 6 7.04 -10.12 12.26
CA ASP A 6 5.57 -9.96 12.24
C ASP A 6 5.34 -9.71 10.74
N VAL A 7 4.55 -10.49 10.01
CA VAL A 7 4.46 -10.44 8.53
C VAL A 7 4.34 -9.00 7.99
N VAL A 8 3.70 -8.11 8.75
CA VAL A 8 3.60 -6.68 8.44
C VAL A 8 4.97 -5.97 8.39
N THR A 9 5.88 -6.27 9.32
CA THR A 9 7.25 -5.74 9.35
C THR A 9 8.07 -6.21 8.14
N ASP A 10 7.96 -7.48 7.75
CA ASP A 10 8.67 -8.02 6.59
C ASP A 10 8.21 -7.30 5.30
N TRP A 11 6.91 -7.14 5.12
CA TRP A 11 6.35 -6.41 3.98
C TRP A 11 6.67 -4.92 4.00
N ASN A 12 6.73 -4.29 5.17
CA ASN A 12 7.19 -2.90 5.29
C ASN A 12 8.66 -2.76 4.86
N ASN A 13 9.54 -3.68 5.29
CA ASN A 13 10.94 -3.66 4.89
C ASN A 13 11.11 -3.85 3.38
N ALA A 14 10.40 -4.82 2.79
CA ALA A 14 10.41 -5.04 1.34
C ALA A 14 9.91 -3.81 0.56
N ALA A 15 8.87 -3.13 1.06
CA ALA A 15 8.39 -1.89 0.44
C ALA A 15 9.42 -0.75 0.54
N LEU A 16 10.08 -0.59 1.70
CA LEU A 16 11.12 0.41 1.89
C LEU A 16 12.34 0.15 0.99
N ASP A 17 12.70 -1.12 0.76
CA ASP A 17 13.78 -1.48 -0.14
C ASP A 17 13.44 -1.17 -1.61
N ALA A 18 12.20 -1.45 -2.04
CA ALA A 18 11.73 -1.06 -3.37
C ALA A 18 11.71 0.47 -3.56
N ILE A 19 11.25 1.23 -2.56
CA ILE A 19 11.26 2.70 -2.54
C ILE A 19 12.69 3.24 -2.71
N ARG A 20 13.67 2.63 -2.02
CA ARG A 20 15.09 3.01 -2.14
C ARG A 20 15.65 2.67 -3.51
N PHE A 21 15.38 1.45 -4.00
CA PHE A 21 15.84 0.97 -5.30
C PHE A 21 15.34 1.85 -6.45
N GLU A 22 14.05 2.18 -6.45
CA GLU A 22 13.43 3.00 -7.50
C GLU A 22 13.61 4.51 -7.29
N ARG A 23 14.23 4.92 -6.17
CA ARG A 23 14.42 6.33 -5.77
C ARG A 23 13.08 7.10 -5.79
N THR A 24 12.02 6.44 -5.31
CA THR A 24 10.65 6.95 -5.37
C THR A 24 10.54 8.28 -4.64
N ALA A 25 9.90 9.26 -5.28
CA ALA A 25 9.67 10.57 -4.68
C ALA A 25 8.94 10.44 -3.33
N PRO A 26 9.34 11.17 -2.26
CA PRO A 26 8.77 10.99 -0.93
C PRO A 26 7.23 11.03 -0.85
N PRO A 27 6.53 11.90 -1.60
CA PRO A 27 5.07 11.89 -1.60
C PRO A 27 4.50 10.57 -2.16
N ILE A 28 5.02 10.09 -3.30
CA ILE A 28 4.59 8.81 -3.89
C ILE A 28 4.93 7.64 -2.94
N ALA A 29 6.09 7.67 -2.29
CA ALA A 29 6.48 6.65 -1.32
C ALA A 29 5.47 6.56 -0.15
N SER A 30 5.06 7.71 0.41
CA SER A 30 4.03 7.74 1.46
C SER A 30 2.69 7.17 0.99
N ARG A 31 2.29 7.44 -0.26
CA ARG A 31 1.07 6.89 -0.86
C ARG A 31 1.15 5.37 -1.02
N SER A 32 2.27 4.86 -1.52
CA SER A 32 2.47 3.42 -1.70
C SER A 32 2.44 2.68 -0.36
N LEU A 33 3.08 3.23 0.68
CA LEU A 33 3.01 2.67 2.04
C LEU A 33 1.59 2.71 2.61
N ALA A 34 0.85 3.79 2.37
CA ALA A 34 -0.54 3.88 2.78
C ALA A 34 -1.41 2.79 2.11
N ILE A 35 -1.26 2.59 0.80
CA ILE A 35 -1.95 1.52 0.05
C ILE A 35 -1.61 0.14 0.62
N LEU A 36 -0.31 -0.15 0.79
CA LEU A 36 0.15 -1.40 1.40
C LEU A 36 -0.53 -1.67 2.74
N HIS A 37 -0.45 -0.71 3.66
CA HIS A 37 -0.92 -0.93 5.03
C HIS A 37 -2.45 -0.97 5.13
N VAL A 38 -3.21 -0.21 4.34
CA VAL A 38 -4.67 -0.34 4.35
C VAL A 38 -5.13 -1.65 3.70
N SER A 39 -4.43 -2.16 2.68
CA SER A 39 -4.70 -3.48 2.11
C SER A 39 -4.47 -4.60 3.13
N ILE A 40 -3.35 -4.56 3.86
CA ILE A 40 -3.09 -5.51 4.96
C ILE A 40 -4.15 -5.38 6.06
N TYR A 41 -4.47 -4.15 6.48
CA TYR A 41 -5.43 -3.88 7.54
C TYR A 41 -6.82 -4.44 7.21
N ASP A 42 -7.38 -4.13 6.04
CA ASP A 42 -8.70 -4.63 5.64
C ASP A 42 -8.71 -6.15 5.42
N ALA A 43 -7.61 -6.73 4.92
CA ALA A 43 -7.50 -8.17 4.75
C ALA A 43 -7.56 -8.90 6.10
N VAL A 44 -6.79 -8.44 7.08
CA VAL A 44 -6.78 -9.02 8.43
C VAL A 44 -8.08 -8.72 9.16
N ASN A 45 -8.57 -7.48 9.11
CA ASN A 45 -9.78 -7.05 9.80
C ASN A 45 -11.04 -7.67 9.18
N GLY A 46 -11.08 -7.96 7.88
CA GLY A 46 -12.19 -8.69 7.26
C GLY A 46 -12.39 -10.09 7.86
N ILE A 47 -11.32 -10.73 8.32
CA ILE A 47 -11.38 -12.04 9.00
C ILE A 47 -11.63 -11.86 10.50
N ALA A 48 -10.90 -10.95 11.16
CA ALA A 48 -10.97 -10.74 12.61
C ALA A 48 -12.28 -10.05 13.05
N ARG A 49 -12.77 -9.11 12.24
CA ARG A 49 -13.97 -8.28 12.44
C ARG A 49 -13.99 -7.62 13.81
N THR A 50 -12.87 -7.01 14.19
CA THR A 50 -12.70 -6.35 15.49
C THR A 50 -12.76 -4.83 15.37
N HIS A 51 -12.60 -4.28 14.17
CA HIS A 51 -12.59 -2.83 13.92
C HIS A 51 -13.44 -2.49 12.69
N GLU A 52 -13.70 -1.19 12.47
CA GLU A 52 -14.32 -0.71 11.23
C GLU A 52 -13.34 -0.91 10.05
N PRO A 53 -13.79 -1.50 8.93
CA PRO A 53 -12.96 -1.58 7.73
C PRO A 53 -12.69 -0.18 7.17
N TYR A 54 -11.51 0.01 6.58
CA TYR A 54 -11.15 1.22 5.87
C TYR A 54 -11.99 1.38 4.59
N LEU A 55 -12.10 0.31 3.80
CA LEU A 55 -12.87 0.30 2.56
C LEU A 55 -13.63 -1.02 2.35
N VAL A 56 -12.97 -2.17 2.52
CA VAL A 56 -13.49 -3.48 2.09
C VAL A 56 -14.19 -4.17 3.25
N GLU A 57 -15.51 -4.33 3.13
CA GLU A 57 -16.31 -5.04 4.12
C GLU A 57 -16.07 -6.56 4.08
N SER A 58 -16.14 -7.21 5.23
CA SER A 58 -15.91 -8.65 5.38
C SER A 58 -16.84 -9.51 4.52
N ALA A 59 -16.29 -10.29 3.60
CA ALA A 59 -17.01 -11.35 2.88
C ALA A 59 -16.43 -12.77 3.09
N VAL A 60 -15.42 -12.92 3.94
CA VAL A 60 -14.69 -14.18 4.18
C VAL A 60 -15.04 -14.82 5.52
N GLN A 61 -14.91 -16.15 5.64
CA GLN A 61 -15.10 -16.85 6.91
C GLN A 61 -14.03 -16.50 7.94
N ARG A 62 -14.41 -16.43 9.23
CA ARG A 62 -13.49 -16.14 10.36
C ARG A 62 -12.38 -17.18 10.54
N SER A 63 -12.55 -18.37 9.95
CA SER A 63 -11.57 -19.45 9.98
C SER A 63 -10.44 -19.28 8.97
N ALA A 64 -10.53 -18.32 8.03
CA ALA A 64 -9.46 -18.05 7.09
C ALA A 64 -8.16 -17.61 7.80
N SER A 65 -7.02 -17.96 7.21
CA SER A 65 -5.72 -17.59 7.77
C SER A 65 -5.47 -16.09 7.60
N ARG A 66 -5.45 -15.36 8.72
CA ARG A 66 -5.14 -13.92 8.75
C ARG A 66 -3.75 -13.62 8.20
N GLU A 67 -2.80 -14.50 8.45
CA GLU A 67 -1.43 -14.30 7.99
C GLU A 67 -1.28 -14.53 6.49
N ALA A 68 -1.95 -15.54 5.95
CA ALA A 68 -1.98 -15.76 4.50
C ALA A 68 -2.68 -14.60 3.79
N ALA A 69 -3.76 -14.06 4.38
CA ALA A 69 -4.45 -12.89 3.86
C ALA A 69 -3.60 -11.62 3.91
N ALA A 70 -2.90 -11.37 5.02
CA ALA A 70 -1.98 -10.24 5.14
C ALA A 70 -0.89 -10.30 4.06
N SER A 71 -0.27 -11.48 3.89
CA SER A 71 0.80 -11.63 2.90
C SER A 71 0.32 -11.53 1.46
N ALA A 72 -0.85 -12.09 1.13
CA ALA A 72 -1.41 -12.00 -0.21
C ALA A 72 -1.86 -10.58 -0.55
N ALA A 73 -2.45 -9.85 0.40
CA ALA A 73 -2.81 -8.46 0.21
C ALA A 73 -1.59 -7.56 -0.01
N ALA A 74 -0.52 -7.77 0.78
CA ALA A 74 0.72 -7.02 0.65
C ALA A 74 1.43 -7.30 -0.67
N HIS A 75 1.55 -8.58 -1.03
CA HIS A 75 2.12 -9.02 -2.31
C HIS A 75 1.39 -8.35 -3.48
N GLN A 76 0.07 -8.49 -3.54
CA GLN A 76 -0.74 -7.95 -4.62
C GLN A 76 -0.65 -6.42 -4.71
N ALA A 77 -0.62 -5.72 -3.57
CA ALA A 77 -0.42 -4.27 -3.55
C ALA A 77 0.95 -3.88 -4.14
N LEU A 78 2.04 -4.52 -3.70
CA LEU A 78 3.39 -4.11 -4.05
C LEU A 78 3.82 -4.52 -5.46
N VAL A 79 3.39 -5.68 -5.98
CA VAL A 79 3.67 -6.04 -7.39
C VAL A 79 3.02 -5.08 -8.37
N ASN A 80 1.88 -4.48 -8.01
CA ASN A 80 1.22 -3.45 -8.81
C ASN A 80 1.88 -2.08 -8.67
N LEU A 81 2.38 -1.73 -7.48
CA LEU A 81 3.00 -0.42 -7.21
C LEU A 81 4.47 -0.34 -7.66
N PHE A 82 5.20 -1.45 -7.59
CA PHE A 82 6.63 -1.55 -7.85
C PHE A 82 6.95 -2.79 -8.70
N PRO A 83 6.50 -2.84 -9.97
CA PRO A 83 6.63 -4.03 -10.81
C PRO A 83 8.09 -4.45 -11.08
N ALA A 84 9.03 -3.51 -11.02
CA ALA A 84 10.46 -3.81 -11.15
C ALA A 84 11.01 -4.66 -9.99
N ASN A 85 10.31 -4.69 -8.85
CA ASN A 85 10.67 -5.44 -7.65
C ASN A 85 9.83 -6.72 -7.48
N ALA A 86 8.98 -7.07 -8.46
CA ALA A 86 8.01 -8.16 -8.34
C ALA A 86 8.64 -9.50 -7.91
N SER A 87 9.79 -9.88 -8.46
CA SER A 87 10.47 -11.13 -8.11
C SER A 87 10.87 -11.22 -6.63
N ASN A 88 11.25 -10.09 -6.01
CA ASN A 88 11.57 -10.04 -4.58
C ASN A 88 10.31 -10.24 -3.73
N PHE A 89 9.18 -9.64 -4.15
CA PHE A 89 7.90 -9.81 -3.48
C PHE A 89 7.35 -11.23 -3.66
N ASP A 90 7.49 -11.82 -4.84
CA ASP A 90 7.10 -13.21 -5.12
C ASP A 90 7.86 -14.16 -4.18
N ALA A 91 9.17 -13.97 -4.03
CA ALA A 91 10.00 -14.76 -3.14
C ALA A 91 9.59 -14.61 -1.67
N LEU A 92 9.36 -13.38 -1.19
CA LEU A 92 8.91 -13.13 0.18
C LEU A 92 7.53 -13.76 0.45
N HIS A 93 6.59 -13.59 -0.48
CA HIS A 93 5.25 -14.18 -0.38
C HIS A 93 5.32 -15.71 -0.31
N ALA A 94 6.10 -16.34 -1.20
CA ALA A 94 6.31 -17.78 -1.20
C ALA A 94 6.94 -18.27 0.11
N ALA A 95 7.93 -17.56 0.65
CA ALA A 95 8.58 -17.91 1.92
C ALA A 95 7.61 -17.84 3.10
N ILE A 96 6.79 -16.78 3.20
CA ILE A 96 5.77 -16.64 4.24
C ILE A 96 4.74 -17.78 4.13
N LEU A 97 4.23 -18.03 2.91
CA LEU A 97 3.23 -19.07 2.70
C LEU A 97 3.78 -20.48 2.96
N ALA A 98 5.06 -20.74 2.71
CA ALA A 98 5.67 -22.03 3.06
C ALA A 98 5.61 -22.33 4.57
N GLY A 99 5.62 -21.29 5.40
CA GLY A 99 5.45 -21.39 6.85
C GLY A 99 4.00 -21.54 7.34
N ILE A 100 3.03 -21.72 6.44
CA ILE A 100 1.61 -21.90 6.77
C ILE A 100 1.13 -23.25 6.20
N PRO A 101 0.56 -24.15 7.04
CA PRO A 101 0.03 -25.44 6.58
C PRO A 101 -0.96 -25.28 5.42
N ASP A 102 -0.80 -26.12 4.39
CA ASP A 102 -1.68 -26.08 3.22
C ASP A 102 -3.07 -26.62 3.54
N THR A 103 -3.97 -25.70 3.88
CA THR A 103 -5.32 -25.96 4.33
C THR A 103 -6.32 -25.10 3.56
N PRO A 104 -7.62 -25.46 3.55
CA PRO A 104 -8.66 -24.58 3.02
C PRO A 104 -8.62 -23.18 3.65
N HIS A 105 -8.24 -23.06 4.93
CA HIS A 105 -8.09 -21.79 5.63
C HIS A 105 -6.98 -20.90 5.04
N LYS A 106 -5.84 -21.51 4.66
CA LYS A 106 -4.75 -20.80 3.96
C LYS A 106 -5.23 -20.28 2.61
N ARG A 107 -5.81 -21.14 1.78
CA ARG A 107 -6.31 -20.77 0.44
C ARG A 107 -7.39 -19.68 0.50
N ALA A 108 -8.33 -19.79 1.44
CA ALA A 108 -9.33 -18.76 1.67
C ALA A 108 -8.71 -17.42 2.11
N GLY A 109 -7.66 -17.47 2.94
CA GLY A 109 -6.89 -16.29 3.31
C GLY A 109 -6.22 -15.62 2.11
N ILE A 110 -5.53 -16.40 1.27
CA ILE A 110 -4.87 -15.90 0.06
C ILE A 110 -5.86 -15.19 -0.86
N ALA A 111 -6.93 -15.89 -1.27
CA ALA A 111 -7.94 -15.34 -2.17
C ALA A 111 -8.62 -14.07 -1.60
N TRP A 112 -8.85 -14.04 -0.28
CA TRP A 112 -9.37 -12.86 0.39
C TRP A 112 -8.40 -11.68 0.37
N GLY A 113 -7.12 -11.92 0.67
CA GLY A 113 -6.09 -10.88 0.65
C GLY A 113 -5.92 -10.26 -0.74
N GLU A 114 -5.84 -11.08 -1.78
CA GLU A 114 -5.78 -10.64 -3.18
C GLU A 114 -6.99 -9.78 -3.55
N PHE A 115 -8.21 -10.25 -3.20
CA PHE A 115 -9.44 -9.49 -3.43
C PHE A 115 -9.40 -8.11 -2.76
N VAL A 116 -9.04 -8.05 -1.47
CA VAL A 116 -8.96 -6.78 -0.74
C VAL A 116 -7.96 -5.82 -1.37
N ALA A 117 -6.76 -6.28 -1.70
CA ALA A 117 -5.75 -5.44 -2.34
C ALA A 117 -6.23 -4.89 -3.69
N ASN A 118 -6.87 -5.70 -4.52
CA ASN A 118 -7.44 -5.26 -5.78
C ASN A 118 -8.50 -4.17 -5.59
N GLN A 119 -9.37 -4.29 -4.58
CA GLN A 119 -10.38 -3.27 -4.28
C GLN A 119 -9.74 -1.95 -3.81
N ILE A 120 -8.72 -2.00 -2.97
CA ILE A 120 -7.97 -0.81 -2.54
C ILE A 120 -7.27 -0.14 -3.73
N LEU A 121 -6.55 -0.91 -4.55
CA LEU A 121 -5.85 -0.41 -5.74
C LEU A 121 -6.83 0.24 -6.72
N ALA A 122 -7.97 -0.40 -7.00
CA ALA A 122 -9.01 0.15 -7.86
C ALA A 122 -9.56 1.48 -7.30
N ALA A 123 -9.81 1.55 -6.00
CA ALA A 123 -10.27 2.78 -5.34
C ALA A 123 -9.21 3.89 -5.30
N ARG A 124 -7.93 3.56 -5.55
CA ARG A 124 -6.82 4.52 -5.62
C ARG A 124 -6.34 4.83 -7.04
N ALA A 125 -6.77 4.08 -8.05
CA ALA A 125 -6.34 4.25 -9.43
C ALA A 125 -6.49 5.69 -9.95
N ASN A 126 -7.54 6.39 -9.50
CA ASN A 126 -7.89 7.75 -9.95
C ASN A 126 -7.90 8.78 -8.81
N ASP A 127 -7.07 8.61 -7.77
CA ASP A 127 -7.02 9.52 -6.62
C ASP A 127 -6.32 10.87 -6.89
N GLY A 128 -5.87 11.10 -8.12
CA GLY A 128 -5.24 12.33 -8.57
C GLY A 128 -3.75 12.44 -8.23
N SER A 129 -3.13 11.43 -7.62
CA SER A 129 -1.69 11.39 -7.36
C SER A 129 -0.83 11.48 -8.62
N HIS A 130 -1.33 10.95 -9.74
CA HIS A 130 -0.71 11.01 -11.06
C HIS A 130 -1.14 12.23 -11.90
N ALA A 131 -1.92 13.17 -11.35
CA ALA A 131 -2.35 14.34 -12.09
C ALA A 131 -1.15 15.22 -12.46
N ILE A 132 -1.06 15.61 -13.72
CA ILE A 132 -0.07 16.58 -14.19
C ILE A 132 -0.71 17.95 -14.05
N VAL A 133 -0.15 18.80 -13.18
CA VAL A 133 -0.57 20.19 -13.03
C VAL A 133 0.59 21.13 -13.33
N PRO A 134 0.34 22.31 -13.92
CA PRO A 134 1.37 23.30 -14.09
C PRO A 134 1.99 23.69 -12.74
N PRO A 135 3.31 23.97 -12.68
CA PRO A 135 3.92 24.50 -11.48
C PRO A 135 3.29 25.86 -11.11
N PRO A 136 3.20 26.20 -9.82
CA PRO A 136 2.77 27.52 -9.40
C PRO A 136 3.60 28.61 -10.10
N GLY A 137 2.92 29.56 -10.73
CA GLY A 137 3.56 30.74 -11.32
C GLY A 137 3.90 31.78 -10.25
N GLY A 138 4.84 32.68 -10.57
CA GLY A 138 5.20 33.81 -9.72
C GLY A 138 6.61 34.32 -10.00
N SER A 139 6.86 35.60 -9.69
CA SER A 139 8.20 36.18 -9.67
C SER A 139 8.30 37.22 -8.56
N GLY A 140 9.52 37.47 -8.08
CA GLY A 140 9.78 38.44 -7.01
C GLY A 140 10.18 37.80 -5.67
N SER A 141 10.44 38.65 -4.68
CA SER A 141 10.86 38.23 -3.35
C SER A 141 9.82 37.34 -2.67
N GLY A 142 10.24 36.20 -2.11
CA GLY A 142 9.37 35.25 -1.41
C GLY A 142 8.78 34.13 -2.28
N VAL A 143 8.97 34.17 -3.60
CA VAL A 143 8.60 33.06 -4.49
C VAL A 143 9.70 32.00 -4.46
N TRP A 144 9.31 30.72 -4.34
CA TRP A 144 10.27 29.62 -4.42
C TRP A 144 10.99 29.60 -5.77
N ILE A 145 12.29 29.36 -5.76
CA ILE A 145 13.11 29.18 -6.96
C ILE A 145 13.91 27.87 -6.86
N PRO A 146 14.18 27.19 -7.99
CA PRO A 146 15.05 26.01 -8.00
C PRO A 146 16.43 26.31 -7.44
N THR A 147 17.00 25.37 -6.67
CA THR A 147 18.30 25.54 -6.02
C THR A 147 19.41 24.70 -6.67
N PRO A 148 20.68 25.15 -6.60
CA PRO A 148 21.82 24.34 -7.03
C PRO A 148 21.94 23.02 -6.24
N PRO A 149 22.61 21.99 -6.79
CA PRO A 149 23.31 21.99 -8.08
C PRO A 149 22.40 21.72 -9.27
N ALA A 150 21.25 21.08 -9.05
CA ALA A 150 20.45 20.50 -10.13
C ALA A 150 19.33 21.42 -10.65
N PHE A 151 18.95 22.47 -9.91
CA PHE A 151 17.87 23.38 -10.28
C PHE A 151 16.58 22.64 -10.69
N LEU A 152 16.21 21.60 -9.92
CA LEU A 152 15.05 20.77 -10.19
C LEU A 152 13.74 21.57 -10.10
N PRO A 153 12.70 21.23 -10.88
CA PRO A 153 11.39 21.88 -10.82
C PRO A 153 10.62 21.50 -9.54
N TYR A 154 9.44 22.11 -9.37
CA TYR A 154 8.48 21.71 -8.33
C TYR A 154 8.23 20.20 -8.37
N LEU A 155 8.43 19.54 -7.23
CA LEU A 155 8.09 18.14 -7.08
C LEU A 155 6.58 18.02 -6.80
N LEU A 156 5.85 17.41 -7.73
CA LEU A 156 4.44 17.03 -7.58
C LEU A 156 3.53 18.18 -7.06
N PRO A 157 3.42 19.31 -7.77
CA PRO A 157 2.65 20.48 -7.32
C PRO A 157 1.17 20.19 -7.02
N GLN A 158 0.60 19.11 -7.55
CA GLN A 158 -0.75 18.65 -7.28
C GLN A 158 -0.95 18.08 -5.86
N TRP A 159 0.12 17.72 -5.15
CA TRP A 159 0.04 16.86 -3.96
C TRP A 159 -0.81 17.45 -2.82
N GLY A 160 -0.76 18.78 -2.62
CA GLY A 160 -1.52 19.45 -1.57
C GLY A 160 -3.04 19.53 -1.80
N SER A 161 -3.51 19.17 -2.99
CA SER A 161 -4.93 19.29 -3.37
C SER A 161 -5.77 18.03 -3.13
N ARG A 162 -5.16 16.93 -2.65
CA ARG A 162 -5.82 15.61 -2.52
C ARG A 162 -5.49 14.96 -1.17
N SER A 163 -6.52 14.55 -0.44
CA SER A 163 -6.37 13.83 0.83
C SER A 163 -6.62 12.33 0.65
N PHE A 164 -5.81 11.50 1.33
CA PHE A 164 -6.01 10.06 1.44
C PHE A 164 -7.16 9.68 2.38
N VAL A 165 -7.54 10.61 3.28
CA VAL A 165 -8.59 10.41 4.28
C VAL A 165 -9.96 10.58 3.62
N ARG A 166 -10.85 9.61 3.85
CA ARG A 166 -12.26 9.70 3.46
C ARG A 166 -12.86 11.01 4.02
N PRO A 167 -13.65 11.77 3.25
CA PRO A 167 -14.52 12.77 3.87
C PRO A 167 -15.37 12.04 4.91
N ALA A 168 -15.52 12.63 6.11
CA ALA A 168 -16.36 12.06 7.17
C ALA A 168 -17.72 11.67 6.58
N ARG A 169 -18.21 10.45 6.88
CA ARG A 169 -19.60 10.09 6.59
C ARG A 169 -20.44 11.15 7.32
N ARG A 170 -21.10 12.03 6.56
CA ARG A 170 -22.07 12.96 7.15
C ARG A 170 -23.19 12.09 7.75
N PRO A 171 -23.66 12.41 8.97
CA PRO A 171 -24.75 11.69 9.62
C PRO A 171 -26.03 11.73 8.80
#